data_AF-A0A832LFR3-F1
#
_entry.id   AF-A0A832LFR3-F1
#
_cell.length_a   1.000
_cell.length_b   1.000
_cell.length_c   1.000
_cell.angle_alpha   90.00
_cell.angle_beta   90.00
_cell.angle_gamma   90.00
#
_symmetry.space_group_name_H-M   'P 1'
#
loop_
_entity.id
_entity.type
_entity.pdbx_description
1 polymer ?
#
loop_
_entity_poly.entity_id
_entity_poly.type
_entity_poly.pdbx_seq_one_letter_code
_entity_poly.pdbx_strand_id
1 'polypeptide(L)' 'MNITLVFLPPYSPDLNPIEFIWKSLRKEILKEFIESVTQLKNLIKNEYMKLAKSKSFANNWMKIFDEQIKSVMNS' A
#
# COMPACT_ATOMS: atom_id res chain seq x y z
N MET A 1 -21.23 10.69 5.30
CA MET A 1 -19.93 10.00 5.15
C MET A 1 -20.23 8.68 4.45
N ASN A 2 -19.81 8.52 3.20
CA ASN A 2 -20.07 7.31 2.43
C ASN A 2 -18.71 6.65 2.17
N ILE A 3 -18.41 5.59 2.93
CA ILE A 3 -17.26 4.73 2.69
C ILE A 3 -17.75 3.58 1.82
N THR A 4 -17.12 3.38 0.67
CA THR A 4 -17.41 2.24 -0.19
C THR A 4 -16.25 1.27 -0.19
N LEU A 5 -16.57 -0.02 -0.09
CA LEU A 5 -15.59 -1.09 -0.08
C LEU A 5 -15.34 -1.57 -1.51
N VAL A 6 -14.06 -1.70 -1.86
CA VAL A 6 -13.62 -2.37 -3.10
C VAL A 6 -13.06 -3.73 -2.69
N PHE A 7 -13.65 -4.80 -3.22
CA PHE A 7 -13.30 -6.16 -2.83
C PHE A 7 -12.24 -6.72 -3.77
N LEU A 8 -11.16 -7.24 -3.18
CA LEU A 8 -10.14 -7.97 -3.92
C LEU A 8 -10.65 -9.37 -4.27
N PRO A 9 -10.24 -9.92 -5.43
CA PRO A 9 -10.46 -11.33 -5.73
C PRO A 9 -9.83 -12.24 -4.66
N PRO A 10 -10.40 -13.43 -4.41
CA PRO A 10 -9.81 -14.40 -3.50
C PRO A 10 -8.34 -14.68 -3.84
N TYR A 11 -7.51 -14.86 -2.80
CA TYR A 11 -6.09 -15.21 -2.93
C TYR A 11 -5.24 -14.25 -3.78
N SER A 12 -5.65 -12.98 -3.91
CA SER A 12 -4.93 -11.98 -4.71
C SER A 12 -4.27 -10.89 -3.84
N PRO A 13 -3.35 -11.23 -2.91
CA PRO A 13 -2.70 -10.24 -2.05
C PRO A 13 -1.84 -9.27 -2.87
N ASP A 14 -1.29 -9.72 -4.00
CA ASP A 14 -0.54 -8.91 -4.97
C ASP A 14 -1.36 -7.76 -5.56
N LEU A 15 -2.69 -7.86 -5.51
CA LEU A 15 -3.60 -6.79 -5.90
C LEU A 15 -3.84 -5.79 -4.76
N ASN A 16 -3.28 -5.95 -3.56
CA ASN A 16 -3.43 -4.94 -2.51
C ASN A 16 -2.28 -3.91 -2.60
N PRO A 17 -2.54 -2.60 -2.81
CA PRO A 17 -1.48 -1.59 -2.93
C PRO A 17 -0.49 -1.57 -1.76
N ILE A 18 -0.93 -1.93 -0.55
CA ILE A 18 -0.08 -1.98 0.64
C ILE A 18 1.03 -3.03 0.52
N GLU A 19 0.85 -4.11 -0.23
CA GLU A 19 1.88 -5.15 -0.39
C GLU A 19 3.10 -4.61 -1.15
N PHE A 20 2.91 -3.73 -2.13
CA PHE A 20 4.02 -3.08 -2.82
C PHE A 20 4.81 -2.15 -1.89
N ILE A 21 4.11 -1.47 -0.98
CA ILE A 21 4.74 -0.63 0.05
C ILE A 21 5.52 -1.53 1.01
N TRP A 22 4.94 -2.61 1.52
CA TRP A 22 5.62 -3.56 2.40
C TRP A 22 6.87 -4.18 1.76
N LYS A 23 6.78 -4.58 0.48
CA LYS A 23 7.93 -5.09 -0.28
C LYS A 23 9.06 -4.06 -0.35
N SER A 24 8.72 -2.80 -0.59
CA SER A 24 9.69 -1.71 -0.65
C SER A 24 10.29 -1.39 0.73
N LEU A 25 9.46 -1.33 1.77
CA LEU A 25 9.89 -1.15 3.15
C LEU A 25 10.86 -2.24 3.61
N ARG A 26 10.53 -3.51 3.35
CA ARG A 26 11.39 -4.64 3.71
C ARG A 26 12.77 -4.51 3.07
N LYS A 27 12.86 -4.02 1.83
CA LYS A 27 14.14 -3.79 1.16
C LYS A 27 14.98 -2.72 1.86
N GLU A 28 14.36 -1.65 2.37
CA GLU A 28 15.09 -0.61 3.12
C GLU A 28 15.47 -1.08 4.53
N ILE A 29 14.57 -1.76 5.22
CA ILE A 29 14.84 -2.34 6.56
C ILE A 29 16.04 -3.29 6.53
N LEU A 30 16.17 -4.12 5.49
CA LEU A 30 17.27 -5.07 5.36
C LEU A 30 18.65 -4.42 5.11
N LYS A 31 18.71 -3.13 4.76
CA LYS A 31 19.98 -2.40 4.58
C LYS A 31 20.50 -1.78 5.87
N GLU A 32 19.62 -1.57 6.84
CA GLU A 32 19.92 -0.85 8.06
C GLU A 32 20.27 -1.82 9.19
N PHE A 33 21.25 -1.45 10.01
CA PHE A 33 21.52 -2.15 11.25
C PHE A 33 20.58 -1.63 12.34
N ILE A 34 19.72 -2.51 12.87
CA ILE A 34 18.64 -2.14 13.78
C ILE A 34 18.95 -2.73 15.16
N GLU A 35 19.19 -1.84 16.12
CA GLU A 35 19.58 -2.23 17.49
C GLU A 35 18.38 -2.23 18.45
N SER A 36 17.25 -1.65 18.04
CA SER A 36 16.06 -1.54 18.89
C SER A 36 14.75 -1.53 18.10
N VAL A 37 13.69 -1.96 18.77
CA VAL A 37 12.31 -1.88 18.24
C VAL A 37 11.92 -0.42 17.96
N THR A 38 12.41 0.53 18.75
CA THR A 38 12.14 1.97 18.55
C THR A 38 12.75 2.47 17.24
N GLN A 39 13.99 2.08 16.93
CA GLN A 39 14.63 2.41 15.65
C GLN A 39 13.86 1.78 14.48
N LEU A 40 13.46 0.51 14.58
CA LEU A 40 12.66 -0.15 13.56
C LEU A 40 11.34 0.58 13.30
N LYS A 41 10.60 0.94 14.37
CA LYS A 41 9.33 1.68 14.26
C LYS A 41 9.52 3.03 13.58
N ASN A 42 10.58 3.77 13.94
CA ASN A 42 10.88 5.06 13.34
C ASN A 42 11.26 4.92 11.85
N LEU A 43 12.05 3.92 11.51
CA LEU A 43 12.43 3.62 10.13
C LEU A 43 11.20 3.29 9.28
N ILE A 44 10.36 2.35 9.74
CA ILE A 44 9.11 2.00 9.06
C ILE A 44 8.24 3.23 8.86
N LYS A 45 8.03 4.05 9.90
CA LYS A 45 7.21 5.26 9.80
C LYS A 45 7.75 6.24 8.77
N ASN A 46 9.05 6.53 8.80
CA ASN A 46 9.67 7.50 7.91
C ASN A 46 9.62 7.03 6.45
N GLU A 47 10.00 5.78 6.18
CA GLU A 47 9.98 5.22 4.84
C GLU A 47 8.55 5.04 4.31
N TYR A 48 7.61 4.63 5.17
CA TYR A 48 6.20 4.51 4.79
C TYR A 48 5.65 5.86 4.36
N MET A 49 5.91 6.92 5.14
CA MET A 49 5.44 8.27 4.79
C MET A 49 6.05 8.82 3.50
N LYS A 50 7.24 8.35 3.09
CA LYS A 50 7.82 8.68 1.78
C LYS A 50 7.14 7.89 0.66
N LEU A 51 6.97 6.58 0.84
CA LEU A 51 6.40 5.68 -0.17
C LEU A 51 4.90 5.92 -0.40
N ALA A 52 4.13 6.11 0.67
CA ALA A 52 2.68 6.32 0.61
C ALA A 52 2.28 7.62 -0.11
N LYS A 53 3.19 8.62 -0.17
CA LYS A 53 2.97 9.83 -0.97
C LYS A 53 3.03 9.57 -2.47
N SER A 54 3.66 8.48 -2.91
CA SER A 54 3.73 8.13 -4.32
C SER A 54 2.45 7.44 -4.78
N LYS A 55 1.75 8.08 -5.73
CA LYS A 55 0.58 7.48 -6.40
C LYS A 55 0.94 6.27 -7.25
N SER A 56 2.23 6.09 -7.60
CA SER A 56 2.68 4.99 -8.46
C SER A 56 2.30 3.61 -7.94
N PHE A 57 2.26 3.44 -6.61
CA PHE A 57 1.90 2.16 -5.97
C PHE A 57 0.41 1.83 -6.10
N ALA A 58 -0.46 2.84 -6.26
CA ALA A 58 -1.89 2.66 -6.41
C ALA A 58 -2.33 2.61 -7.89
N ASN A 59 -1.50 3.08 -8.83
CA ASN A 59 -1.89 3.21 -10.25
C ASN A 59 -2.35 1.87 -10.87
N ASN A 60 -1.60 0.79 -10.65
CA ASN A 60 -1.97 -0.52 -11.20
C ASN A 60 -3.29 -1.03 -10.60
N TRP A 61 -3.48 -0.82 -9.30
CA TRP A 61 -4.71 -1.17 -8.61
C TRP A 61 -5.91 -0.38 -9.15
N MET A 62 -5.77 0.95 -9.26
CA MET A 62 -6.83 1.80 -9.80
C MET A 62 -7.24 1.37 -11.22
N LYS A 63 -6.29 0.92 -12.04
CA LYS A 63 -6.59 0.39 -13.38
C LYS A 63 -7.38 -0.91 -13.34
N ILE A 64 -7.03 -1.83 -12.44
CA ILE A 64 -7.67 -3.15 -12.32
C ILE A 64 -9.09 -3.03 -11.77
N PHE A 65 -9.32 -2.13 -10.83
CA PHE A 65 -10.60 -1.95 -10.15
C PHE A 65 -11.42 -0.77 -10.69
N ASP A 66 -11.05 -0.19 -11.83
CA ASP A 66 -11.68 1.01 -12.41
C ASP A 66 -13.20 0.84 -12.60
N GLU A 67 -13.66 -0.32 -13.08
CA GLU A 67 -15.08 -0.60 -13.26
C GLU A 67 -15.85 -0.61 -11.93
N GLN A 68 -15.29 -1.23 -10.88
CA GLN A 68 -15.88 -1.24 -9.54
C GLN A 68 -15.90 0.16 -8.92
N ILE A 69 -14.84 0.95 -9.16
CA ILE A 69 -14.77 2.33 -8.69
C ILE A 69 -15.82 3.19 -9.40
N LYS A 70 -15.97 3.03 -10.72
CA LYS A 70 -16.97 3.76 -11.52
C LYS A 70 -18.40 3.37 -11.18
N SER A 71 -18.69 2.09 -10.96
CA SER A 71 -20.04 1.66 -10.56
C SER A 71 -20.48 2.26 -9.23
N VAL A 72 -19.53 2.55 -8.34
CA VAL A 72 -19.76 3.19 -7.04
C VAL A 72 -19.90 4.70 -7.14
N MET A 73 -19.17 5.36 -8.06
CA MET A 73 -19.24 6.82 -8.24
C MET A 73 -20.49 7.27 -8.99
N ASN A 74 -21.08 6.39 -9.81
CA ASN A 74 -22.25 6.68 -10.63
C ASN A 74 -23.58 6.22 -9.99
N SER A 75 -23.55 5.74 -8.74
CA SER A 75 -24.69 5.22 -7.98
C SER A 75 -25.13 6.15 -6.85
#